data_AF-A0A4S2MBG8-F1
#
_entry.id   AF-A0A4S2MBG8-F1
#
_cell.length_a   1.000
_cell.length_b   1.000
_cell.length_c   1.000
_cell.angle_alpha   90.00
_cell.angle_beta   90.00
_cell.angle_gamma   90.00
#
_symmetry.space_group_name_H-M   'P 1'
#
loop_
_entity.id
_entity.type
_entity.pdbx_description
1 polymer ?
#
loop_
_entity_poly.entity_id
_entity_poly.type
_entity_poly.pdbx_seq_one_letter_code
_entity_poly.pdbx_strand_id
1 'polypeptide(L)'
;IALVTPTALVIGSVDEIQKLHVRTVPLEETPKRLALQDETGSLGVITYRQEVFQEGSGFKPVRSSISLSQKVPKSTSRLPKTAPSSVSATERKFREVEVSSLLIFNKSTMELMFAHSFYFSQTLVEVAVSIASIEPTDGSKSMLYAVGTAFLVEEEVEPSKGRIHLFHWDPETSRLETVLVHDVNGAVYRLLDFNGRLLAAINSS
;
A
#
# COMPACT_ATOMS: atom_id res chain seq x y z
N ILE A 1 -0.24 4.14 39.95
CA ILE A 1 1.17 3.93 40.39
C ILE A 1 1.88 5.27 40.37
N ALA A 2 2.74 5.54 41.34
CA ALA A 2 3.57 6.74 41.38
C ALA A 2 5.04 6.32 41.26
N LEU A 3 5.74 6.87 40.26
CA LEU A 3 7.18 6.70 40.07
C LEU A 3 7.87 7.99 40.54
N VAL A 4 8.84 7.83 41.43
CA VAL A 4 9.61 8.94 41.98
C VAL A 4 11.06 8.80 41.52
N THR A 5 11.57 9.85 40.89
CA THR A 5 13.00 10.04 40.63
C THR A 5 13.52 11.21 41.50
N PRO A 6 14.84 11.41 41.65
CA PRO A 6 15.39 12.53 42.42
C PRO A 6 14.96 13.92 41.92
N THR A 7 14.41 14.00 40.70
CA THR A 7 14.02 15.24 40.04
C THR A 7 12.53 15.33 39.69
N ALA A 8 11.75 14.25 39.83
CA ALA A 8 10.34 14.25 39.43
C ALA A 8 9.48 13.22 40.17
N LEU A 9 8.19 13.57 40.30
CA LEU A 9 7.13 12.67 40.69
C LEU A 9 6.20 12.48 39.48
N VAL A 10 6.09 11.25 38.98
CA VAL A 10 5.20 10.88 37.87
C VAL A 10 4.09 9.99 38.40
N ILE A 11 2.84 10.39 38.21
CA ILE A 11 1.66 9.61 38.58
C ILE A 11 1.01 9.08 37.30
N GLY A 12 0.83 7.77 37.21
CA GLY A 12 0.20 7.13 36.05
C GLY A 12 -0.51 5.83 36.42
N SER A 13 -1.38 5.33 35.55
CA SER A 13 -1.87 3.96 35.62
C SER A 13 -0.79 3.00 35.10
N VAL A 14 -0.78 1.77 35.59
CA VAL A 14 -0.05 0.68 34.94
C VAL A 14 -1.08 -0.17 34.22
N ASP A 15 -0.87 -0.32 32.92
CA ASP A 15 -1.60 -1.29 32.11
C ASP A 15 -1.34 -2.71 32.64
N GLU A 16 -2.26 -3.63 32.37
CA GLU A 16 -2.11 -5.04 32.71
C GLU A 16 -0.67 -5.53 32.43
N ILE A 17 -0.09 -6.22 33.40
CA ILE A 17 1.24 -6.83 33.26
C ILE A 17 1.12 -7.97 32.26
N GLN A 18 1.31 -7.64 30.99
CA GLN A 18 1.38 -8.60 29.89
C GLN A 18 2.85 -8.79 29.49
N LYS A 19 3.24 -10.01 29.11
CA LYS A 19 4.61 -10.31 28.62
C LYS A 19 4.94 -9.55 27.32
N LEU A 20 3.90 -9.09 26.61
CA LEU A 20 3.96 -8.30 25.39
C LEU A 20 2.75 -7.36 25.38
N HIS A 21 2.98 -6.05 25.30
CA HIS A 21 1.90 -5.10 25.08
C HIS A 21 1.47 -5.13 23.62
N VAL A 22 0.18 -5.38 23.36
CA VAL A 22 -0.39 -5.42 22.01
C VAL A 22 -1.37 -4.28 21.84
N ARG A 23 -1.10 -3.42 20.86
CA ARG A 23 -2.01 -2.37 20.42
C ARG A 23 -2.72 -2.81 19.14
N THR A 24 -4.06 -2.79 19.16
CA THR A 24 -4.87 -3.10 17.97
C THR A 24 -5.26 -1.81 17.25
N VAL A 25 -5.11 -1.78 15.93
CA VAL A 25 -5.54 -0.69 15.05
C VAL A 25 -6.55 -1.26 14.05
N PRO A 26 -7.85 -0.92 14.14
CA PRO A 26 -8.85 -1.46 13.23
C PRO A 26 -8.69 -0.82 11.83
N LEU A 27 -8.47 -1.65 10.81
CA LEU A 27 -8.37 -1.22 9.40
C LEU A 27 -9.71 -1.33 8.65
N GLU A 28 -10.61 -2.21 9.11
CA GLU A 28 -11.87 -2.53 8.41
C GLU A 28 -11.69 -3.01 6.95
N GLU A 29 -10.48 -3.48 6.63
CA GLU A 29 -10.06 -4.05 5.35
C GLU A 29 -8.87 -4.99 5.57
N THR A 30 -8.44 -5.72 4.53
CA THR A 30 -7.46 -6.79 4.71
C THR A 30 -6.02 -6.29 4.48
N PRO A 31 -5.14 -6.29 5.51
CA PRO A 31 -3.73 -6.01 5.31
C PRO A 31 -3.02 -7.18 4.63
N LYS A 32 -2.07 -6.89 3.74
CA LYS A 32 -1.26 -7.90 3.04
C LYS A 32 0.20 -7.86 3.46
N ARG A 33 0.86 -6.71 3.30
CA ARG A 33 2.30 -6.54 3.52
C ARG A 33 2.59 -5.15 4.04
N LEU A 34 3.72 -5.00 4.72
CA LEU A 34 4.16 -3.72 5.26
C LEU A 34 5.66 -3.50 5.04
N ALA A 35 6.07 -2.24 5.03
CA ALA A 35 7.46 -1.82 5.06
C ALA A 35 7.59 -0.63 6.01
N LEU A 36 8.61 -0.68 6.87
CA LEU A 36 8.94 0.40 7.80
C LEU A 36 9.97 1.33 7.14
N GLN A 37 9.83 2.64 7.37
CA GLN A 37 10.79 3.65 6.93
C GLN A 37 11.11 4.56 8.11
N ASP A 38 12.16 4.20 8.86
CA ASP A 38 12.54 4.83 10.13
C ASP A 38 12.88 6.32 9.96
N GLU A 39 13.47 6.67 8.82
CA GLU A 39 13.93 8.00 8.45
C GLU A 39 12.78 8.99 8.32
N THR A 40 11.60 8.51 7.90
CA THR A 40 10.38 9.32 7.80
C THR A 40 9.41 9.09 8.95
N GLY A 41 9.78 8.23 9.90
CA GLY A 41 8.90 7.81 10.99
C GLY A 41 7.57 7.25 10.49
N SER A 42 7.57 6.55 9.35
CA SER A 42 6.35 6.07 8.71
C SER A 42 6.34 4.56 8.48
N LEU A 43 5.13 4.01 8.35
CA LEU A 43 4.87 2.61 8.04
C LEU A 43 3.96 2.55 6.81
N GLY A 44 4.48 2.02 5.71
CA GLY A 44 3.71 1.72 4.51
C GLY A 44 3.04 0.36 4.64
N VAL A 45 1.72 0.30 4.45
CA VAL A 45 0.93 -0.94 4.52
C VAL A 45 0.13 -1.10 3.24
N ILE A 46 0.34 -2.22 2.55
CA ILE A 46 -0.54 -2.64 1.46
C ILE A 46 -1.77 -3.32 2.05
N THR A 47 -2.94 -2.86 1.65
CA THR A 47 -4.23 -3.42 2.01
C THR A 47 -5.07 -3.68 0.76
N TYR A 48 -6.19 -4.38 0.93
CA TYR A 48 -7.26 -4.38 -0.05
C TYR A 48 -8.64 -4.36 0.61
N ARG A 49 -9.59 -3.73 -0.07
CA ARG A 49 -11.02 -3.76 0.25
C ARG A 49 -11.82 -4.37 -0.88
N GLN A 50 -13.00 -4.87 -0.57
CA GLN A 50 -13.92 -5.42 -1.56
C GLN A 50 -14.88 -4.33 -2.05
N GLU A 51 -15.01 -4.20 -3.37
CA GLU A 51 -16.03 -3.38 -4.01
C GLU A 51 -16.86 -4.20 -5.00
N VAL A 52 -18.17 -3.92 -5.06
CA VAL A 52 -19.13 -4.57 -5.95
C VAL A 52 -19.64 -3.56 -6.96
N PHE A 53 -19.65 -3.93 -8.23
CA PHE A 53 -20.17 -3.13 -9.32
C PHE A 53 -21.70 -3.08 -9.27
N GLN A 54 -22.23 -1.87 -9.24
CA GLN A 54 -23.66 -1.61 -9.30
C GLN A 54 -23.97 -0.81 -10.58
N GLU A 55 -24.88 -1.33 -11.40
CA GLU A 55 -25.29 -0.66 -12.63
C GLU A 55 -25.74 0.78 -12.36
N GLY A 56 -25.23 1.72 -13.16
CA GLY A 56 -25.51 3.15 -13.02
C GLY A 56 -24.72 3.89 -11.93
N SER A 57 -24.11 3.21 -10.95
CA SER A 57 -23.39 3.87 -9.85
C SER A 57 -21.90 3.48 -9.71
N GLY A 58 -21.45 2.51 -10.50
CA GLY A 58 -20.06 2.05 -10.51
C GLY A 58 -19.76 1.09 -9.36
N PHE A 59 -18.48 0.93 -9.05
CA PHE A 59 -18.07 0.14 -7.89
C PHE A 59 -18.43 0.83 -6.58
N LYS A 60 -18.96 0.05 -5.64
CA LYS A 60 -19.30 0.49 -4.29
C LYS A 60 -18.63 -0.42 -3.26
N PRO A 61 -18.03 0.15 -2.21
CA PRO A 61 -17.42 -0.63 -1.15
C PRO A 61 -18.48 -1.43 -0.38
N VAL A 62 -18.16 -2.68 -0.06
CA VAL A 62 -19.05 -3.59 0.68
C VAL A 62 -19.20 -3.19 2.15
N ARG A 63 -18.19 -2.52 2.69
CA ARG A 63 -18.16 -1.99 4.06
C ARG A 63 -17.32 -0.72 4.16
N SER A 64 -17.35 -0.06 5.31
CA SER A 64 -16.37 0.98 5.62
C SER A 64 -14.96 0.39 5.61
N SER A 65 -13.99 1.15 5.11
CA SER A 65 -12.58 0.74 5.08
C SER A 65 -11.69 1.94 5.32
N ILE A 66 -10.57 1.74 6.00
CA ILE A 66 -9.65 2.82 6.37
C ILE A 66 -9.07 3.54 5.14
N SER A 67 -8.87 2.83 4.02
CA SER A 67 -8.41 3.42 2.75
C SER A 67 -9.37 4.47 2.18
N LEU A 68 -10.64 4.46 2.61
CA LEU A 68 -11.69 5.38 2.17
C LEU A 68 -11.89 6.57 3.12
N SER A 69 -11.07 6.68 4.18
CA SER A 69 -11.14 7.76 5.15
C SER A 69 -11.21 9.14 4.48
N GLN A 70 -12.06 10.02 5.00
CA GLN A 70 -12.17 11.41 4.56
C GLN A 70 -11.25 12.35 5.34
N LYS A 71 -10.57 11.83 6.37
CA LYS A 71 -9.71 12.63 7.26
C LYS A 71 -8.28 12.81 6.74
N VAL A 72 -7.90 12.07 5.69
CA VAL A 72 -6.54 12.07 5.16
C VAL A 72 -6.53 12.38 3.66
N PRO A 73 -5.42 12.94 3.14
CA PRO A 73 -5.23 13.08 1.72
C PRO A 73 -5.23 11.73 1.00
N LYS A 74 -5.68 11.75 -0.25
CA LYS A 74 -5.83 10.55 -1.08
C LYS A 74 -5.26 10.78 -2.47
N SER A 75 -4.75 9.71 -3.08
CA SER A 75 -4.42 9.68 -4.50
C SER A 75 -4.78 8.34 -5.13
N THR A 76 -4.77 8.30 -6.45
CA THR A 76 -5.06 7.08 -7.22
C THR A 76 -3.97 6.89 -8.28
N SER A 77 -3.64 5.64 -8.56
CA SER A 77 -2.68 5.35 -9.64
C SER A 77 -3.32 5.66 -11.00
N ARG A 78 -2.47 6.09 -11.95
CA ARG A 78 -2.93 6.41 -13.31
C ARG A 78 -3.26 5.14 -14.09
N LEU A 79 -4.12 5.31 -15.09
CA LEU A 79 -4.41 4.30 -16.11
C LEU A 79 -3.08 3.71 -16.64
N PRO A 80 -2.94 2.38 -16.69
CA PRO A 80 -1.77 1.73 -17.26
C PRO A 80 -1.55 2.14 -18.72
N LYS A 81 -0.30 2.41 -19.09
CA LYS A 81 0.07 2.68 -20.49
C LYS A 81 0.11 1.39 -21.31
N THR A 82 0.47 0.29 -20.65
CA THR A 82 0.41 -1.06 -21.20
C THR A 82 -0.63 -1.85 -20.43
N ALA A 83 -1.49 -2.56 -21.16
CA ALA A 83 -2.45 -3.50 -20.60
C ALA A 83 -2.10 -4.91 -21.10
N PRO A 84 -2.52 -5.97 -20.39
CA PRO A 84 -2.52 -7.33 -20.93
C PRO A 84 -3.22 -7.37 -22.30
N SER A 85 -2.76 -8.23 -23.20
CA SER A 85 -3.35 -8.36 -24.56
C SER A 85 -4.79 -8.86 -24.54
N SER A 86 -5.16 -9.57 -23.48
CA SER A 86 -6.52 -10.02 -23.16
C SER A 86 -7.31 -8.92 -22.42
N VAL A 87 -7.14 -7.65 -22.83
CA VAL A 87 -8.01 -6.54 -22.40
C VAL A 87 -8.69 -6.00 -23.67
N SER A 88 -9.93 -6.43 -23.91
CA SER A 88 -10.76 -6.11 -25.07
C SER A 88 -12.16 -5.67 -24.63
N ALA A 89 -12.82 -4.86 -25.46
CA ALA A 89 -14.18 -4.35 -25.20
C ALA A 89 -15.27 -5.44 -25.12
N THR A 90 -14.97 -6.67 -25.57
CA THR A 90 -15.88 -7.82 -25.60
C THR A 90 -15.76 -8.76 -24.39
N GLU A 91 -14.87 -8.47 -23.44
CA GLU A 91 -14.53 -9.39 -22.36
C GLU A 91 -15.47 -9.36 -21.15
N ARG A 92 -15.36 -10.40 -20.32
CA ARG A 92 -16.06 -10.50 -19.04
C ARG A 92 -15.63 -9.36 -18.13
N LYS A 93 -16.62 -8.78 -17.47
CA LYS A 93 -16.46 -7.64 -16.59
C LYS A 93 -16.50 -8.11 -15.14
N PHE A 94 -15.49 -7.72 -14.37
CA PHE A 94 -15.49 -7.89 -12.93
C PHE A 94 -16.74 -7.26 -12.32
N ARG A 95 -17.57 -8.10 -11.70
CA ARG A 95 -18.67 -7.64 -10.85
C ARG A 95 -18.21 -7.34 -9.43
N GLU A 96 -17.16 -8.01 -8.98
CA GLU A 96 -16.56 -7.84 -7.66
C GLU A 96 -15.05 -7.70 -7.82
N VAL A 97 -14.45 -6.75 -7.11
CA VAL A 97 -13.01 -6.47 -7.20
C VAL A 97 -12.40 -6.28 -5.82
N GLU A 98 -11.13 -6.68 -5.70
CA GLU A 98 -10.28 -6.37 -4.56
C GLU A 98 -9.45 -5.13 -4.87
N VAL A 99 -9.92 -3.96 -4.40
CA VAL A 99 -9.21 -2.70 -4.63
C VAL A 99 -8.03 -2.60 -3.68
N SER A 100 -6.83 -2.73 -4.23
CA SER A 100 -5.58 -2.61 -3.48
C SER A 100 -5.26 -1.14 -3.14
N SER A 101 -4.66 -0.91 -1.99
CA SER A 101 -4.22 0.42 -1.55
C SER A 101 -2.86 0.36 -0.84
N LEU A 102 -2.08 1.44 -0.94
CA LEU A 102 -0.93 1.73 -0.08
C LEU A 102 -1.38 2.78 0.95
N LEU A 103 -1.34 2.40 2.22
CA LEU A 103 -1.63 3.27 3.35
C LEU A 103 -0.33 3.68 4.01
N ILE A 104 -0.19 4.96 4.33
CA ILE A 104 0.94 5.47 5.11
C ILE A 104 0.45 5.78 6.51
N PHE A 105 1.07 5.15 7.50
CA PHE A 105 0.82 5.39 8.92
C PHE A 105 1.99 6.11 9.57
N ASN A 106 1.71 6.90 10.59
CA ASN A 106 2.74 7.37 11.52
C ASN A 106 3.23 6.17 12.36
N LYS A 107 4.55 5.92 12.40
CA LYS A 107 5.14 4.79 13.13
C LYS A 107 4.84 4.81 14.63
N SER A 108 4.84 6.00 15.24
CA SER A 108 4.70 6.13 16.69
C SER A 108 3.22 6.15 17.11
N THR A 109 2.39 6.91 16.40
CA THR A 109 0.98 7.09 16.76
C THR A 109 0.07 6.04 16.12
N MET A 110 0.53 5.34 15.08
CA MET A 110 -0.28 4.42 14.26
C MET A 110 -1.54 5.07 13.68
N GLU A 111 -1.49 6.39 13.47
CA GLU A 111 -2.55 7.13 12.78
C GLU A 111 -2.32 7.08 11.28
N LEU A 112 -3.41 6.91 10.53
CA LEU A 112 -3.38 7.00 9.07
C LEU A 112 -3.03 8.43 8.67
N MET A 113 -2.03 8.58 7.81
CA MET A 113 -1.56 9.86 7.28
C MET A 113 -1.96 10.05 5.82
N PHE A 114 -2.00 8.97 5.02
CA PHE A 114 -2.28 9.03 3.59
C PHE A 114 -2.84 7.71 3.06
N ALA A 115 -3.68 7.76 2.03
CA ALA A 115 -4.14 6.57 1.31
C ALA A 115 -4.03 6.71 -0.21
N HIS A 116 -3.28 5.79 -0.83
CA HIS A 116 -3.17 5.67 -2.29
C HIS A 116 -3.92 4.43 -2.77
N SER A 117 -4.88 4.55 -3.69
CA SER A 117 -5.54 3.40 -4.32
C SER A 117 -4.91 3.05 -5.67
N PHE A 118 -4.65 1.77 -5.90
CA PHE A 118 -4.16 1.28 -7.19
C PHE A 118 -5.29 1.25 -8.23
N TYR A 119 -4.93 1.12 -9.51
CA TYR A 119 -5.89 1.24 -10.60
C TYR A 119 -6.86 0.06 -10.57
N PHE A 120 -8.15 0.33 -10.80
CA PHE A 120 -9.14 -0.73 -10.99
C PHE A 120 -10.24 -0.27 -11.92
N SER A 121 -10.78 -1.21 -12.69
CA SER A 121 -11.91 -1.03 -13.57
C SER A 121 -12.69 -2.34 -13.68
N GLN A 122 -13.72 -2.37 -14.51
CA GLN A 122 -14.47 -3.59 -14.79
C GLN A 122 -13.66 -4.61 -15.59
N THR A 123 -12.56 -4.24 -16.25
CA THR A 123 -11.80 -5.16 -17.11
C THR A 123 -10.38 -5.41 -16.63
N LEU A 124 -9.87 -4.56 -15.73
CA LEU A 124 -8.48 -4.63 -15.28
C LEU A 124 -8.37 -4.18 -13.84
N VAL A 125 -7.80 -5.02 -12.99
CA VAL A 125 -7.55 -4.68 -11.58
C VAL A 125 -6.05 -4.75 -11.32
N GLU A 126 -5.49 -3.66 -10.82
CA GLU A 126 -4.11 -3.65 -10.34
C GLU A 126 -4.06 -4.03 -8.86
N VAL A 127 -3.45 -5.16 -8.58
CA VAL A 127 -3.28 -5.66 -7.22
C VAL A 127 -1.87 -5.44 -6.73
N ALA A 128 -1.75 -4.87 -5.53
CA ALA A 128 -0.45 -4.70 -4.89
C ALA A 128 -0.03 -6.02 -4.21
N VAL A 129 1.18 -6.48 -4.54
CA VAL A 129 1.68 -7.82 -4.19
C VAL A 129 2.94 -7.78 -3.35
N SER A 130 3.76 -6.73 -3.45
CA SER A 130 4.99 -6.59 -2.68
C SER A 130 5.27 -5.13 -2.32
N ILE A 131 5.96 -4.91 -1.19
CA ILE A 131 6.44 -3.60 -0.75
C ILE A 131 7.83 -3.73 -0.14
N ALA A 132 8.66 -2.73 -0.35
CA ALA A 132 9.94 -2.54 0.34
C ALA A 132 10.17 -1.04 0.58
N SER A 133 10.92 -0.69 1.63
CA SER A 133 11.57 0.62 1.74
C SER A 133 12.97 0.49 1.14
N ILE A 134 13.36 1.45 0.31
CA ILE A 134 14.64 1.46 -0.39
C ILE A 134 15.37 2.79 -0.19
N GLU A 135 16.68 2.73 -0.03
CA GLU A 135 17.58 3.88 -0.01
C GLU A 135 18.27 4.01 -1.37
N PRO A 136 17.92 5.00 -2.21
CA PRO A 136 18.56 5.15 -3.51
C PRO A 136 20.07 5.43 -3.38
N THR A 137 20.88 4.80 -4.23
CA THR A 137 22.36 5.03 -4.26
C THR A 137 22.74 6.41 -4.81
N ASP A 138 21.81 7.17 -5.39
CA ASP A 138 22.10 8.43 -6.08
C ASP A 138 22.50 9.59 -5.16
N GLY A 139 22.59 9.34 -3.85
CA GLY A 139 22.99 10.32 -2.84
C GLY A 139 21.86 11.25 -2.40
N SER A 140 20.65 11.11 -2.96
CA SER A 140 19.46 11.69 -2.37
C SER A 140 19.12 10.90 -1.10
N LYS A 141 19.15 11.56 0.07
CA LYS A 141 18.75 10.92 1.35
C LYS A 141 17.24 10.64 1.44
N SER A 142 16.53 10.64 0.33
CA SER A 142 15.08 10.43 0.28
C SER A 142 14.79 8.95 0.11
N MET A 143 14.45 8.31 1.22
CA MET A 143 13.94 6.94 1.25
C MET A 143 12.65 6.82 0.43
N LEU A 144 12.52 5.73 -0.32
CA LEU A 144 11.37 5.47 -1.18
C LEU A 144 10.63 4.21 -0.76
N TYR A 145 9.30 4.24 -0.89
CA TYR A 145 8.49 3.03 -0.89
C TYR A 145 8.43 2.47 -2.31
N ALA A 146 8.96 1.26 -2.50
CA ALA A 146 8.79 0.50 -3.72
C ALA A 146 7.61 -0.46 -3.56
N VAL A 147 6.59 -0.34 -4.41
CA VAL A 147 5.43 -1.24 -4.43
C VAL A 147 5.37 -1.98 -5.76
N GLY A 148 5.41 -3.30 -5.69
CA GLY A 148 5.24 -4.19 -6.82
C GLY A 148 3.77 -4.57 -6.96
N THR A 149 3.24 -4.50 -8.18
CA THR A 149 1.86 -4.81 -8.52
C THR A 149 1.78 -5.88 -9.61
N ALA A 150 0.58 -6.41 -9.79
CA ALA A 150 0.21 -7.29 -10.90
C ALA A 150 -1.13 -6.82 -11.49
N PHE A 151 -1.34 -7.02 -12.78
CA PHE A 151 -2.62 -6.78 -13.42
C PHE A 151 -3.42 -8.08 -13.49
N LEU A 152 -4.62 -8.06 -12.90
CA LEU A 152 -5.58 -9.16 -12.97
C LEU A 152 -6.63 -8.86 -14.04
N VAL A 153 -6.87 -9.89 -14.85
CA VAL A 153 -7.92 -9.98 -15.87
C VAL A 153 -8.56 -11.36 -15.74
N GLU A 154 -9.87 -11.49 -15.97
CA GLU A 154 -10.60 -12.73 -15.68
C GLU A 154 -10.11 -13.96 -16.48
N GLU A 155 -9.57 -13.74 -17.67
CA GLU A 155 -9.17 -14.80 -18.60
C GLU A 155 -7.72 -15.28 -18.39
N GLU A 156 -6.92 -14.55 -17.63
CA GLU A 156 -5.53 -14.93 -17.34
C GLU A 156 -5.45 -15.79 -16.07
N VAL A 157 -4.80 -16.95 -16.18
CA VAL A 157 -4.50 -17.83 -15.04
C VAL A 157 -3.36 -17.24 -14.19
N GLU A 158 -2.38 -16.61 -14.83
CA GLU A 158 -1.27 -15.91 -14.17
C GLU A 158 -1.10 -14.52 -14.79
N PRO A 159 -0.87 -13.47 -13.98
CA PRO A 159 -0.69 -12.11 -14.50
C PRO A 159 0.46 -12.02 -15.50
N SER A 160 0.17 -11.64 -16.74
CA SER A 160 1.20 -11.43 -17.76
C SER A 160 1.90 -10.07 -17.65
N LYS A 161 1.31 -9.14 -16.89
CA LYS A 161 1.77 -7.77 -16.72
C LYS A 161 1.64 -7.31 -15.27
N GLY A 162 2.45 -6.32 -14.91
CA GLY A 162 2.42 -5.66 -13.61
C GLY A 162 3.20 -4.35 -13.66
N ARG A 163 3.35 -3.69 -12.50
CA ARG A 163 4.13 -2.45 -12.39
C ARG A 163 4.97 -2.43 -11.12
N ILE A 164 6.05 -1.67 -11.16
CA ILE A 164 6.79 -1.23 -9.99
C ILE A 164 6.54 0.26 -9.81
N HIS A 165 5.98 0.64 -8.68
CA HIS A 165 5.78 2.04 -8.29
C HIS A 165 6.83 2.43 -7.26
N LEU A 166 7.48 3.58 -7.46
CA LEU A 166 8.33 4.22 -6.46
C LEU A 166 7.62 5.46 -5.94
N PHE A 167 7.42 5.51 -4.63
CA PHE A 167 6.80 6.63 -3.95
C PHE A 167 7.78 7.29 -2.98
N HIS A 168 7.81 8.62 -3.00
CA HIS A 168 8.47 9.41 -1.97
C HIS A 168 7.40 9.92 -1.00
N TRP A 169 7.58 9.62 0.28
CA TRP A 169 6.70 10.11 1.35
C TRP A 169 7.35 11.31 2.05
N ASP A 170 6.68 12.45 1.99
CA ASP A 170 7.07 13.67 2.71
C ASP A 170 6.19 13.81 3.97
N PRO A 171 6.72 13.51 5.18
CA PRO A 171 5.96 13.59 6.41
C PRO A 171 5.60 15.02 6.82
N GLU A 172 6.38 16.03 6.40
CA GLU A 172 6.12 17.44 6.77
C GLU A 172 4.91 17.99 6.03
N THR A 173 4.79 17.65 4.75
CA THR A 173 3.66 18.10 3.92
C THR A 173 2.54 17.08 3.80
N SER A 174 2.70 15.91 4.42
CA SER A 174 1.77 14.77 4.32
C SER A 174 1.44 14.41 2.86
N ARG A 175 2.46 14.44 1.99
CA ARG A 175 2.33 14.21 0.55
C ARG A 175 3.05 12.95 0.14
N LEU A 176 2.34 12.11 -0.62
CA LEU A 176 2.93 10.96 -1.31
C LEU A 176 3.14 11.31 -2.79
N GLU A 177 4.39 11.44 -3.20
CA GLU A 177 4.78 11.72 -4.57
C GLU A 177 5.10 10.43 -5.33
N THR A 178 4.59 10.29 -6.54
CA THR A 178 4.98 9.19 -7.44
C THR A 178 6.23 9.57 -8.21
N VAL A 179 7.36 8.97 -7.83
CA VAL A 179 8.67 9.21 -8.44
C VAL A 179 8.80 8.48 -9.77
N LEU A 180 8.40 7.20 -9.81
CA LEU A 180 8.50 6.35 -10.99
C LEU A 180 7.36 5.33 -11.01
N VAL A 181 6.88 5.03 -12.21
CA VAL A 181 6.08 3.85 -12.49
C VAL A 181 6.71 3.12 -13.67
N HIS A 182 7.11 1.86 -13.46
CA HIS A 182 7.75 1.03 -14.47
C HIS A 182 6.93 -0.22 -14.74
N ASP A 183 6.51 -0.41 -15.99
CA ASP A 183 5.74 -1.57 -16.42
C ASP A 183 6.65 -2.80 -16.56
N VAL A 184 6.17 -3.98 -16.13
CA VAL A 184 6.91 -5.25 -16.17
C VAL A 184 6.07 -6.38 -16.78
N ASN A 185 6.73 -7.43 -17.26
CA ASN A 185 6.11 -8.60 -17.88
C ASN A 185 5.79 -9.70 -16.85
N GLY A 186 4.99 -9.37 -15.83
CA GLY A 186 4.52 -10.35 -14.85
C GLY A 186 4.16 -9.71 -13.51
N ALA A 187 3.80 -10.55 -12.55
CA ALA A 187 3.54 -10.13 -11.18
C ALA A 187 4.86 -9.92 -10.41
N VAL A 188 4.99 -8.79 -9.72
CA VAL A 188 6.18 -8.46 -8.91
C VAL A 188 6.08 -9.10 -7.51
N TYR A 189 6.34 -10.40 -7.40
CA TYR A 189 6.13 -11.17 -6.16
C TYR A 189 6.98 -10.70 -4.96
N ARG A 190 8.17 -10.15 -5.22
CA ARG A 190 9.08 -9.66 -4.17
C ARG A 190 9.87 -8.44 -4.64
N LEU A 191 10.08 -7.51 -3.71
CA LEU A 191 11.00 -6.40 -3.82
C LEU A 191 11.96 -6.44 -2.63
N LEU A 192 13.22 -6.13 -2.88
CA LEU A 192 14.28 -6.01 -1.88
C LEU A 192 15.18 -4.85 -2.23
N ASP A 193 15.60 -4.10 -1.21
CA ASP A 193 16.78 -3.26 -1.33
C ASP A 193 18.04 -4.14 -1.37
N PHE A 194 18.96 -3.82 -2.27
CA PHE A 194 20.22 -4.52 -2.43
C PHE A 194 21.30 -3.54 -2.86
N ASN A 195 22.07 -3.06 -1.87
CA ASN A 195 23.14 -2.08 -2.07
C ASN A 195 22.64 -0.81 -2.79
N GLY A 196 21.51 -0.28 -2.32
CA GLY A 196 20.84 0.91 -2.87
C GLY A 196 20.30 0.75 -4.29
N ARG A 197 20.07 -0.51 -4.70
CA ARG A 197 19.39 -0.88 -5.94
C ARG A 197 18.18 -1.74 -5.61
N LEU A 198 17.17 -1.68 -6.46
CA LEU A 198 15.97 -2.50 -6.32
C LEU A 198 16.18 -3.87 -6.99
N LEU A 199 16.10 -4.95 -6.22
CA LEU A 199 15.92 -6.31 -6.74
C LEU A 199 14.42 -6.65 -6.77
N ALA A 200 13.96 -7.16 -7.90
CA ALA A 200 12.57 -7.56 -8.11
C ALA A 200 12.49 -9.02 -8.61
N ALA A 201 11.63 -9.81 -7.99
CA ALA A 201 11.26 -11.14 -8.49
C ALA A 201 9.96 -11.03 -9.28
N ILE A 202 9.99 -11.33 -10.59
CA ILE A 202 8.89 -11.11 -11.53
C ILE A 202 8.65 -12.37 -12.35
N ASN A 203 7.57 -13.11 -12.07
CA ASN A 203 7.23 -14.41 -12.66
C ASN A 203 8.44 -15.38 -12.84
N SER A 204 8.18 -16.52 -13.45
CA SER A 204 9.20 -17.35 -14.06
C SER A 204 8.74 -17.57 -15.50
N SER A 205 9.45 -16.99 -16.46
CA SER A 205 9.18 -17.27 -17.88
C SER A 205 9.22 -18.76 -18.19
#